data_AF-A0A8C4U007-F1
#
_entry.id   AF-A0A8C4U007-F1
#
_cell.length_a   1.000
_cell.length_b   1.000
_cell.length_c   1.000
_cell.angle_alpha   90.00
_cell.angle_beta   90.00
_cell.angle_gamma   90.00
#
_symmetry.space_group_name_H-M   'P 1'
#
loop_
_entity.id
_entity.type
_entity.pdbx_description
1 polymer ?
#
loop_
_entity_poly.entity_id
_entity_poly.type
_entity_poly.pdbx_seq_one_letter_code
_entity_poly.pdbx_strand_id
1 'polypeptide(L)'
;MKMLFAFRKTLLGPTYGSPLEKMQILPTTNTTDSQKRYLVYITKDKVGLQILPVDGNPHKSSAFICHPGGVSNLASSYDGRYVFTAGGNDCTVMKWEVNLNALDAAASLGGEDLIPFYNLLDGGREGEFFRELEDYFYYAQLCSHGIDTLETRQVSTHIPLEEIPSVMRAMGFYPSEEKIEEIINEVKFSKYADTGEQVTTISFEDFIKLYINHRPVFGLSMKRIQQAFQVLGYDNENGDKVIDRGDLLLLLQHRGEAARTVVCLAPAILWWEWKLEPLQGQCSLKSHLHQNVSL
;
A
#
# COMPACT_ATOMS: atom_id res chain seq x y z
N MET A 1 8.74 -32.83 -8.33
CA MET A 1 7.52 -32.00 -8.24
C MET A 1 7.98 -30.58 -7.91
N LYS A 2 8.08 -29.69 -8.90
CA LYS A 2 8.40 -28.27 -8.63
C LYS A 2 7.20 -27.71 -7.88
N MET A 3 7.40 -27.33 -6.62
CA MET A 3 6.40 -26.59 -5.85
C MET A 3 6.28 -25.23 -6.53
N LEU A 4 5.27 -25.06 -7.38
CA LEU A 4 4.90 -23.75 -7.93
C LEU A 4 4.34 -22.96 -6.74
N PHE A 5 5.15 -22.08 -6.18
CA PHE A 5 4.66 -21.09 -5.23
C PHE A 5 3.70 -20.18 -5.99
N ALA A 6 2.41 -20.31 -5.71
CA ALA A 6 1.39 -19.44 -6.25
C ALA A 6 1.15 -18.32 -5.24
N PHE A 7 1.50 -17.09 -5.64
CA PHE A 7 1.14 -15.89 -4.90
C PHE A 7 -0.38 -15.69 -5.00
N ARG A 8 -1.07 -15.68 -3.87
CA ARG A 8 -2.54 -15.59 -3.84
C ARG A 8 -3.07 -14.24 -3.38
N LYS A 9 -2.38 -13.60 -2.43
CA LYS A 9 -2.88 -12.38 -1.81
C LYS A 9 -1.77 -11.60 -1.10
N THR A 10 -1.84 -10.28 -1.18
CA THR A 10 -1.03 -9.36 -0.38
C THR A 10 -1.89 -8.75 0.71
N LEU A 11 -1.37 -8.70 1.94
CA LEU A 11 -2.07 -8.11 3.08
C LEU A 11 -1.10 -7.27 3.89
N LEU A 12 -1.52 -6.06 4.27
CA LEU A 12 -0.69 -5.11 5.02
C LEU A 12 -0.37 -5.59 6.44
N GLY A 13 -1.30 -6.33 7.03
CA GLY A 13 -1.27 -6.78 8.42
C GLY A 13 -0.96 -8.27 8.58
N PRO A 14 -0.53 -8.69 9.78
CA PRO A 14 -0.32 -7.85 10.96
C PRO A 14 1.06 -7.19 10.97
N THR A 15 1.14 -5.86 10.97
CA THR A 15 2.41 -5.13 11.12
C THR A 15 2.23 -3.97 12.12
N TYR A 16 3.10 -3.92 13.14
CA TYR A 16 3.09 -2.87 14.16
C TYR A 16 4.50 -2.30 14.34
N GLY A 17 4.78 -1.21 13.64
CA GLY A 17 6.01 -0.43 13.74
C GLY A 17 7.28 -1.09 13.17
N SER A 18 7.38 -2.42 13.22
CA SER A 18 8.52 -3.19 12.67
C SER A 18 8.05 -4.49 12.01
N PRO A 19 8.89 -5.11 11.14
CA PRO A 19 8.58 -6.38 10.50
C PRO A 19 8.29 -7.51 11.50
N LEU A 20 7.60 -8.53 11.01
CA LEU A 20 7.33 -9.76 11.76
C LEU A 20 8.60 -10.59 11.89
N GLU A 21 8.94 -11.01 13.11
CA GLU A 21 10.11 -11.84 13.41
C GLU A 21 9.71 -13.31 13.58
N LYS A 22 8.58 -13.55 14.26
CA LYS A 22 8.07 -14.91 14.49
C LYS A 22 6.55 -14.91 14.60
N MET A 23 5.94 -15.97 14.10
CA MET A 23 4.50 -16.19 14.14
C MET A 23 4.19 -17.64 14.56
N GLN A 24 3.12 -17.83 15.32
CA GLN A 24 2.68 -19.13 15.82
C GLN A 24 1.16 -19.16 15.89
N ILE A 25 0.54 -20.20 15.32
CA ILE A 25 -0.91 -20.43 15.47
C ILE A 25 -1.16 -20.89 16.91
N LEU A 26 -2.13 -20.25 17.57
CA LEU A 26 -2.51 -20.64 18.93
C LEU A 26 -3.16 -22.03 18.92
N PRO A 27 -2.70 -22.95 19.80
CA PRO A 27 -3.36 -24.23 19.97
C PRO A 27 -4.76 -24.01 20.53
N THR A 28 -5.76 -24.60 19.88
CA THR A 28 -7.17 -24.47 20.27
C THR A 28 -7.60 -25.74 21.00
N THR A 29 -8.04 -25.60 22.25
CA THR A 29 -8.51 -26.72 23.08
C THR A 29 -10.02 -26.90 23.07
N ASN A 30 -10.79 -25.85 22.76
CA ASN A 30 -12.26 -25.88 22.77
C ASN A 30 -12.83 -25.57 21.38
N THR A 31 -13.43 -26.59 20.76
CA THR A 31 -13.92 -26.60 19.37
C THR A 31 -15.41 -26.28 19.29
N THR A 32 -15.81 -25.04 19.54
CA THR A 32 -17.18 -24.58 19.23
C THR A 32 -17.27 -23.83 17.91
N ASP A 33 -16.17 -23.28 17.39
CA ASP A 33 -16.14 -22.57 16.11
C ASP A 33 -14.91 -23.03 15.30
N SER A 34 -15.05 -24.10 14.51
CA SER A 34 -13.94 -24.81 13.85
C SER A 34 -13.21 -24.01 12.76
N GLN A 35 -13.74 -22.84 12.41
CA GLN A 35 -13.26 -21.99 11.32
C GLN A 35 -12.37 -20.84 11.80
N LYS A 36 -12.55 -20.35 13.03
CA LYS A 36 -11.79 -19.20 13.54
C LYS A 36 -10.54 -19.68 14.26
N ARG A 37 -9.38 -19.28 13.74
CA ARG A 37 -8.08 -19.53 14.35
C ARG A 37 -7.43 -18.21 14.73
N TYR A 38 -6.51 -18.27 15.67
CA TYR A 38 -5.77 -17.11 16.13
C TYR A 38 -4.28 -17.33 15.90
N LEU A 39 -3.62 -16.27 15.47
CA LEU A 39 -2.19 -16.22 15.25
C LEU A 39 -1.59 -15.27 16.27
N VAL A 40 -0.59 -15.73 17.01
CA VAL A 40 0.26 -14.85 17.82
C VAL A 40 1.53 -14.59 17.06
N TYR A 41 2.02 -13.36 17.14
CA TYR A 41 3.25 -12.97 16.49
C TYR A 41 4.07 -12.04 17.38
N ILE A 42 5.34 -11.92 17.04
CA ILE A 42 6.23 -10.89 17.60
C ILE A 42 6.86 -10.10 16.47
N THR A 43 7.05 -8.82 16.74
CA THR A 43 7.90 -7.93 15.95
C THR A 43 9.18 -7.66 16.73
N LYS A 44 9.91 -6.59 16.40
CA LYS A 44 11.14 -6.23 17.12
C LYS A 44 10.93 -6.07 18.62
N ASP A 45 9.86 -5.41 19.04
CA ASP A 45 9.61 -5.01 20.44
C ASP A 45 8.19 -5.30 20.94
N LYS A 46 7.32 -5.85 20.09
CA LYS A 46 5.90 -6.07 20.39
C LYS A 46 5.51 -7.52 20.25
N VAL A 47 4.51 -7.91 21.02
CA VAL A 47 3.76 -9.16 20.87
C VAL A 47 2.35 -8.81 20.44
N GLY A 48 1.79 -9.57 19.52
CA GLY A 48 0.45 -9.32 19.02
C GLY A 48 -0.34 -10.59 18.74
N LEU A 49 -1.64 -10.39 18.60
CA LEU A 49 -2.66 -11.38 18.34
C LEU A 49 -3.45 -10.96 17.09
N GLN A 50 -3.67 -11.90 16.18
CA GLN A 50 -4.34 -11.72 14.90
C GLN A 50 -5.42 -12.80 14.70
N ILE A 51 -6.61 -12.39 14.27
CA ILE A 51 -7.68 -13.31 13.85
C ILE A 51 -7.37 -13.83 12.44
N LEU A 52 -7.55 -15.13 12.22
CA LEU A 52 -7.44 -15.78 10.92
C LEU A 52 -8.84 -16.11 10.35
N PRO A 53 -9.02 -16.09 9.01
CA PRO A 53 -8.03 -15.73 7.99
C PRO A 53 -7.68 -14.23 8.02
N VAL A 54 -6.44 -13.90 7.65
CA VAL A 54 -6.01 -12.50 7.54
C VAL A 54 -6.72 -11.90 6.32
N ASP A 55 -7.30 -10.71 6.50
CA ASP A 55 -8.05 -9.98 5.48
C ASP A 55 -7.59 -8.51 5.34
N GLY A 56 -6.60 -8.10 6.12
CA GLY A 56 -6.09 -6.73 6.15
C GLY A 56 -6.88 -5.79 7.07
N ASN A 57 -7.93 -6.26 7.75
CA ASN A 57 -8.69 -5.45 8.69
C ASN A 57 -7.81 -5.13 9.93
N PRO A 58 -7.55 -3.84 10.23
CA PRO A 58 -6.69 -3.46 11.36
C PRO A 58 -7.31 -3.83 12.72
N HIS A 59 -8.64 -3.91 12.83
CA HIS A 59 -9.32 -4.26 14.08
C HIS A 59 -9.30 -5.76 14.40
N LYS A 60 -8.86 -6.60 13.45
CA LYS A 60 -8.62 -8.04 13.68
C LYS A 60 -7.23 -8.33 14.22
N SER A 61 -6.45 -7.27 14.47
CA SER A 61 -5.10 -7.34 15.02
C SER A 61 -4.99 -6.48 16.27
N SER A 62 -4.16 -6.90 17.20
CA SER A 62 -3.76 -6.08 18.34
C SER A 62 -2.33 -6.42 18.72
N ALA A 63 -1.55 -5.42 19.13
CA ALA A 63 -0.19 -5.63 19.60
C ALA A 63 0.14 -4.72 20.77
N PHE A 64 0.98 -5.23 21.67
CA PHE A 64 1.46 -4.54 22.86
C PHE A 64 2.98 -4.59 22.92
N ILE A 65 3.58 -3.54 23.45
CA ILE A 65 5.02 -3.50 23.71
C ILE A 65 5.31 -4.53 24.80
N CYS A 66 6.19 -5.49 24.50
CA CYS A 66 6.65 -6.48 25.46
C CYS A 66 8.07 -6.18 25.91
N HIS A 67 9.04 -6.23 24.99
CA HIS A 67 10.45 -5.98 25.32
C HIS A 67 11.00 -4.80 24.50
N PRO A 68 11.10 -3.58 25.09
CA PRO A 68 11.60 -2.40 24.37
C PRO A 68 13.01 -2.58 23.79
N GLY A 69 13.83 -3.39 24.45
CA GLY A 69 15.20 -3.70 24.02
C GLY A 69 15.31 -4.80 22.96
N GLY A 70 14.21 -5.44 22.58
CA GLY A 70 14.18 -6.51 21.59
C GLY A 70 13.62 -7.82 22.13
N VAL A 71 12.65 -8.38 21.41
CA VAL A 71 12.12 -9.73 21.67
C VAL A 71 13.00 -10.75 20.95
N SER A 72 13.47 -11.77 21.67
CA SER A 72 14.27 -12.84 21.09
C SER A 72 13.41 -14.04 20.67
N ASN A 73 12.34 -14.34 21.42
CA ASN A 73 11.53 -15.50 21.14
C ASN A 73 10.10 -15.40 21.70
N LEU A 74 9.24 -16.27 21.16
CA LEU A 74 7.83 -16.43 21.49
C LEU A 74 7.48 -17.91 21.65
N ALA A 75 6.71 -18.25 22.67
CA ALA A 75 6.07 -19.55 22.83
C ALA A 75 4.65 -19.41 23.39
N SER A 76 3.75 -20.32 23.03
CA SER A 76 2.41 -20.40 23.60
C SER A 76 2.28 -21.59 24.56
N SER A 77 1.39 -21.47 25.53
CA SER A 77 0.98 -22.60 26.38
C SER A 77 0.23 -23.64 25.55
N TYR A 78 0.23 -24.88 26.02
CA TYR A 78 -0.45 -25.99 25.36
C TYR A 78 -1.95 -25.74 25.13
N ASP A 79 -2.59 -25.01 26.05
CA ASP A 79 -4.01 -24.67 25.99
C ASP A 79 -4.33 -23.37 25.25
N GLY A 80 -3.31 -22.64 24.79
CA GLY A 80 -3.44 -21.37 24.08
C GLY A 80 -3.88 -20.18 24.92
N ARG A 81 -4.04 -20.36 26.24
CA ARG A 81 -4.49 -19.27 27.15
C ARG A 81 -3.37 -18.31 27.51
N TYR A 82 -2.13 -18.75 27.41
CA TYR A 82 -0.98 -17.93 27.76
C TYR A 82 0.06 -17.90 26.65
N VAL A 83 0.70 -16.74 26.55
CA VAL A 83 1.82 -16.50 25.65
C VAL A 83 3.01 -16.05 26.48
N PHE A 84 4.19 -16.53 26.13
CA PHE A 84 5.44 -16.19 26.77
C PHE A 84 6.36 -15.52 25.77
N THR A 85 6.88 -14.36 26.12
CA THR A 85 7.90 -13.64 25.34
C THR A 85 9.19 -13.61 26.14
N ALA A 86 10.31 -13.84 25.47
CA ALA A 86 11.63 -13.70 26.07
C ALA A 86 12.32 -12.48 25.47
N GLY A 87 12.84 -11.59 26.31
CA GLY A 87 13.66 -10.48 25.88
C GLY A 87 15.10 -10.93 25.69
N GLY A 88 15.77 -10.36 24.68
CA GLY A 88 17.19 -10.66 24.43
C GLY A 88 18.08 -9.97 25.46
N ASN A 89 18.08 -8.64 25.42
CA ASN A 89 19.03 -7.83 26.21
C ASN A 89 18.57 -7.61 27.66
N ASP A 90 17.26 -7.65 27.92
CA ASP A 90 16.73 -7.47 29.27
C ASP A 90 16.76 -8.77 30.11
N CYS A 91 17.05 -9.91 29.47
CA CYS A 91 17.08 -11.24 30.10
C CYS A 91 15.80 -11.60 30.88
N THR A 92 14.66 -11.01 30.51
CA THR A 92 13.37 -11.23 31.17
C THR A 92 12.44 -12.12 30.34
N VAL A 93 11.50 -12.77 31.02
CA VAL A 93 10.40 -13.48 30.38
C VAL A 93 9.09 -12.86 30.85
N MET A 94 8.24 -12.44 29.92
CA MET A 94 6.91 -11.93 30.22
C MET A 94 5.86 -12.96 29.88
N LYS A 95 4.86 -13.09 30.77
CA LYS A 95 3.69 -13.94 30.59
C LYS A 95 2.49 -13.06 30.26
N TRP A 96 1.81 -13.41 29.18
CA TRP A 96 0.64 -12.72 28.64
C TRP A 96 -0.57 -13.63 28.73
N GLU A 97 -1.69 -13.11 29.20
CA GLU A 97 -2.98 -13.79 29.13
C GLU A 97 -3.69 -13.44 27.82
N VAL A 98 -4.13 -14.46 27.09
CA VAL A 98 -4.78 -14.32 25.80
C VAL A 98 -6.28 -14.10 26.00
N ASN A 99 -6.78 -12.91 25.66
CA ASN A 99 -8.20 -12.60 25.69
C ASN A 99 -8.78 -12.54 24.27
N LEU A 100 -9.31 -13.67 23.81
CA LEU A 100 -9.91 -13.80 22.47
C LEU A 100 -11.19 -12.97 22.35
N ASN A 101 -12.02 -12.95 23.40
CA ASN A 101 -13.29 -12.21 23.40
C ASN A 101 -13.08 -10.71 23.22
N ALA A 102 -12.02 -10.16 23.81
CA ALA A 102 -11.69 -8.75 23.65
C ALA A 102 -11.30 -8.40 22.20
N LEU A 103 -10.54 -9.28 21.54
CA LEU A 103 -10.17 -9.08 20.15
C LEU A 103 -11.37 -9.25 19.21
N ASP A 104 -12.22 -10.25 19.45
CA ASP A 104 -13.46 -10.43 18.70
C ASP A 104 -14.39 -9.22 18.85
N ALA A 105 -14.56 -8.71 20.07
CA ALA A 105 -15.33 -7.50 20.32
C ALA A 105 -14.74 -6.28 19.60
N ALA A 106 -13.41 -6.13 19.60
CA ALA A 106 -12.74 -5.06 18.87
C ALA A 106 -12.97 -5.17 17.35
N ALA A 107 -12.91 -6.38 16.79
CA ALA A 107 -13.18 -6.63 15.38
C ALA A 107 -14.63 -6.30 15.02
N SER A 108 -15.61 -6.65 15.87
CA SER A 108 -17.02 -6.32 15.66
C SER A 108 -17.31 -4.82 15.80
N LEU A 109 -16.66 -4.14 16.74
CA LEU A 109 -16.82 -2.69 16.93
C LEU A 109 -16.12 -1.86 15.83
N GLY A 110 -15.13 -2.44 15.15
CA GLY A 110 -14.43 -1.83 14.02
C GLY A 110 -15.30 -1.59 12.78
N GLY A 111 -16.52 -2.13 12.76
CA GLY A 111 -17.45 -2.03 11.64
C GLY A 111 -17.23 -3.12 10.59
N GLU A 112 -18.15 -3.15 9.63
CA GLU A 112 -18.20 -4.14 8.56
C GLU A 112 -17.71 -3.53 7.23
N ASP A 113 -17.32 -4.41 6.30
CA ASP A 113 -16.88 -4.09 4.93
C ASP A 113 -15.72 -3.11 4.82
N LEU A 114 -15.97 -1.88 4.35
CA LEU A 114 -14.95 -0.85 4.10
C LEU A 114 -14.70 0.05 5.30
N ILE A 115 -15.58 0.05 6.30
CA ILE A 115 -15.48 0.95 7.46
C ILE A 115 -14.11 0.85 8.14
N PRO A 116 -13.56 -0.36 8.38
CA PRO A 116 -12.21 -0.52 8.95
C PRO A 116 -11.10 0.10 8.09
N PHE A 117 -11.27 0.10 6.78
CA PHE A 117 -10.25 0.47 5.81
C PHE A 117 -10.19 1.98 5.57
N TYR A 118 -11.30 2.70 5.76
CA TYR A 118 -11.30 4.16 5.62
C TYR A 118 -10.32 4.84 6.57
N ASN A 119 -10.15 4.32 7.78
CA ASN A 119 -9.20 4.86 8.76
C ASN A 119 -7.72 4.68 8.34
N LEU A 120 -7.45 3.80 7.37
CA LEU A 120 -6.11 3.60 6.81
C LEU A 120 -5.81 4.54 5.65
N LEU A 121 -6.82 5.27 5.15
CA LEU A 121 -6.66 6.29 4.12
C LEU A 121 -6.33 7.63 4.78
N ASP A 122 -5.47 8.41 4.12
CA ASP A 122 -5.07 9.73 4.61
C ASP A 122 -6.30 10.66 4.57
N GLY A 123 -6.75 11.12 5.74
CA GLY A 123 -7.95 11.95 5.86
C GLY A 123 -9.28 11.20 5.96
N GLY A 124 -9.26 9.86 5.97
CA GLY A 124 -10.46 9.05 6.18
C GLY A 124 -11.45 9.08 5.01
N ARG A 125 -12.69 8.66 5.28
CA ARG A 125 -13.78 8.60 4.28
C ARG A 125 -14.14 9.97 3.70
N GLU A 126 -14.09 11.02 4.51
CA GLU A 126 -14.45 12.39 4.09
C GLU A 126 -13.22 13.20 3.64
N GLY A 127 -12.05 12.57 3.55
CA GLY A 127 -10.81 13.21 3.16
C GLY A 127 -10.78 13.66 1.69
N GLU A 128 -9.93 14.63 1.38
CA GLU A 128 -9.62 15.02 0.00
C GLU A 128 -9.10 13.84 -0.81
N PHE A 129 -8.23 13.02 -0.22
CA PHE A 129 -7.67 11.83 -0.86
C PHE A 129 -8.74 10.83 -1.32
N PHE A 130 -9.79 10.62 -0.52
CA PHE A 130 -10.87 9.71 -0.88
C PHE A 130 -11.69 10.24 -2.07
N ARG A 131 -11.96 11.55 -2.08
CA ARG A 131 -12.65 12.21 -3.22
C ARG A 131 -11.82 12.14 -4.50
N GLU A 132 -10.52 12.42 -4.40
CA GLU A 132 -9.61 12.26 -5.55
C GLU A 132 -9.60 10.80 -6.04
N LEU A 133 -9.61 9.82 -5.13
CA LEU A 133 -9.68 8.40 -5.48
C LEU A 133 -10.97 8.04 -6.22
N GLU A 134 -12.12 8.57 -5.79
CA GLU A 134 -13.40 8.42 -6.52
C GLU A 134 -13.30 9.02 -7.93
N ASP A 135 -12.81 10.25 -8.05
CA ASP A 135 -12.66 10.94 -9.33
C ASP A 135 -11.77 10.18 -10.31
N TYR A 136 -10.64 9.63 -9.86
CA TYR A 136 -9.75 8.82 -10.69
C TYR A 136 -10.39 7.50 -11.10
N PHE A 137 -11.18 6.88 -10.24
CA PHE A 137 -11.90 5.66 -10.58
C PHE A 137 -12.94 5.92 -11.67
N TYR A 138 -13.72 7.00 -11.55
CA TYR A 138 -14.64 7.43 -12.60
C TYR A 138 -13.92 7.76 -13.89
N TYR A 139 -12.77 8.43 -13.81
CA TYR A 139 -11.98 8.73 -14.99
C TYR A 139 -11.49 7.45 -15.69
N ALA A 140 -11.00 6.45 -14.95
CA ALA A 140 -10.58 5.17 -15.52
C ALA A 140 -11.73 4.47 -16.26
N GLN A 141 -12.97 4.60 -15.76
CA GLN A 141 -14.15 4.13 -16.50
C GLN A 141 -14.31 4.86 -17.82
N LEU A 142 -14.18 6.19 -17.85
CA LEU A 142 -14.27 6.96 -19.10
C LEU A 142 -13.19 6.53 -20.11
N CYS A 143 -11.96 6.31 -19.65
CA CYS A 143 -10.87 5.82 -20.50
C CYS A 143 -11.17 4.45 -21.11
N SER A 144 -11.70 3.52 -20.32
CA SER A 144 -12.03 2.17 -20.82
C SER A 144 -13.11 2.15 -21.91
N HIS A 145 -14.02 3.14 -21.91
CA HIS A 145 -15.05 3.28 -22.94
C HIS A 145 -14.56 4.07 -24.17
N GLY A 146 -13.32 4.55 -24.17
CA GLY A 146 -12.77 5.42 -25.22
C GLY A 146 -13.23 6.87 -25.04
N ILE A 147 -12.25 7.78 -24.94
CA ILE A 147 -12.47 9.21 -24.68
C ILE A 147 -13.34 9.86 -25.76
N ASP A 148 -13.19 9.41 -27.01
CA ASP A 148 -13.84 9.96 -28.20
C ASP A 148 -15.19 9.29 -28.55
N THR A 149 -15.76 8.45 -27.68
CA THR A 149 -17.04 7.80 -27.97
C THR A 149 -18.21 8.77 -27.82
N LEU A 150 -19.11 8.73 -28.81
CA LEU A 150 -20.37 9.48 -28.82
C LEU A 150 -21.54 8.68 -28.22
N GLU A 151 -21.27 7.45 -27.77
CA GLU A 151 -22.26 6.56 -27.16
C GLU A 151 -22.59 6.98 -25.72
N THR A 152 -23.78 6.61 -25.25
CA THR A 152 -24.19 6.87 -23.86
C THR A 152 -23.31 6.07 -22.92
N ARG A 153 -22.49 6.78 -22.15
CA ARG A 153 -21.57 6.17 -21.17
C ARG A 153 -22.37 5.52 -20.05
N GLN A 154 -22.08 4.25 -19.78
CA GLN A 154 -22.65 3.56 -18.64
C GLN A 154 -21.77 3.79 -17.42
N VAL A 155 -22.35 4.39 -16.39
CA VAL A 155 -21.70 4.49 -15.08
C VAL A 155 -21.79 3.10 -14.45
N SER A 156 -20.65 2.44 -14.30
CA SER A 156 -20.57 1.16 -13.59
C SER A 156 -19.91 1.38 -12.22
N THR A 157 -19.90 0.36 -11.37
CA THR A 157 -19.12 0.37 -10.12
C THR A 157 -17.79 -0.37 -10.24
N HIS A 158 -17.39 -0.68 -11.49
CA HIS A 158 -16.26 -1.55 -11.79
C HIS A 158 -15.32 -0.93 -12.82
N ILE A 159 -14.04 -1.30 -12.78
CA ILE A 159 -13.06 -0.98 -13.82
C ILE A 159 -12.39 -2.25 -14.35
N PRO A 160 -11.92 -2.27 -15.60
CA PRO A 160 -11.06 -3.34 -16.10
C PRO A 160 -9.75 -3.43 -15.32
N LEU A 161 -9.13 -4.62 -15.28
CA LEU A 161 -7.87 -4.82 -14.54
C LEU A 161 -6.70 -4.01 -15.13
N GLU A 162 -6.76 -3.70 -16.41
CA GLU A 162 -5.75 -2.94 -17.15
C GLU A 162 -5.63 -1.50 -16.65
N GLU A 163 -6.67 -0.96 -16.01
CA GLU A 163 -6.68 0.41 -15.48
C GLU A 163 -6.13 0.51 -14.04
N ILE A 164 -5.99 -0.62 -13.34
CA ILE A 164 -5.48 -0.67 -11.95
C ILE A 164 -4.14 0.09 -11.83
N PRO A 165 -3.12 -0.14 -12.70
CA PRO A 165 -1.84 0.54 -12.58
C PRO A 165 -1.95 2.05 -12.77
N SER A 166 -2.81 2.50 -13.69
CA SER A 166 -3.05 3.92 -13.96
C SER A 166 -3.62 4.62 -12.74
N VAL A 167 -4.65 4.03 -12.12
CA VAL A 167 -5.27 4.58 -10.92
C VAL A 167 -4.29 4.56 -9.74
N MET A 168 -3.55 3.46 -9.53
CA MET A 168 -2.54 3.39 -8.46
C MET A 168 -1.46 4.47 -8.59
N ARG A 169 -0.97 4.72 -9.82
CA ARG A 169 0.02 5.77 -10.11
C ARG A 169 -0.55 7.17 -9.87
N ALA A 170 -1.80 7.41 -10.25
CA ALA A 170 -2.49 8.67 -9.98
C ALA A 170 -2.64 8.94 -8.47
N MET A 171 -2.89 7.88 -7.69
CA MET A 171 -2.90 7.94 -6.21
C MET A 171 -1.50 8.03 -5.57
N GLY A 172 -0.44 8.22 -6.35
CA GLY A 172 0.93 8.39 -5.87
C GLY A 172 1.66 7.09 -5.48
N PHE A 173 1.12 5.91 -5.85
CA PHE A 173 1.82 4.65 -5.70
C PHE A 173 2.40 4.19 -7.05
N TYR A 174 3.72 4.04 -7.11
CA TYR A 174 4.45 3.69 -8.34
C TYR A 174 5.03 2.28 -8.24
N PRO A 175 4.21 1.23 -8.45
CA PRO A 175 4.70 -0.15 -8.50
C PRO A 175 5.58 -0.36 -9.74
N SER A 176 6.53 -1.29 -9.61
CA SER A 176 7.33 -1.79 -10.73
C SER A 176 6.45 -2.62 -11.68
N GLU A 177 6.88 -2.84 -12.92
CA GLU A 177 6.15 -3.66 -13.89
C GLU A 177 5.97 -5.11 -13.40
N GLU A 178 7.01 -5.70 -12.78
CA GLU A 178 6.86 -7.01 -12.12
C GLU A 178 5.77 -6.97 -11.03
N LYS A 179 5.75 -5.90 -10.23
CA LYS A 179 4.76 -5.76 -9.16
C LYS A 179 3.35 -5.54 -9.70
N ILE A 180 3.21 -4.85 -10.82
CA ILE A 180 1.94 -4.67 -11.52
C ILE A 180 1.39 -6.01 -12.00
N GLU A 181 2.24 -6.86 -12.60
CA GLU A 181 1.84 -8.20 -13.00
C GLU A 181 1.36 -9.02 -11.80
N GLU A 182 2.06 -8.95 -10.66
CA GLU A 182 1.62 -9.61 -9.42
C GLU A 182 0.26 -9.11 -8.94
N ILE A 183 0.04 -7.79 -8.90
CA ILE A 183 -1.22 -7.16 -8.46
C ILE A 183 -2.38 -7.59 -9.36
N ILE A 184 -2.18 -7.54 -10.68
CA ILE A 184 -3.20 -7.94 -11.64
C ILE A 184 -3.50 -9.43 -11.51
N ASN A 185 -2.48 -10.27 -11.37
CA ASN A 185 -2.66 -11.71 -11.19
C ASN A 185 -3.39 -12.04 -9.87
N GLU A 186 -3.09 -11.34 -8.78
CA GLU A 186 -3.79 -11.48 -7.50
C GLU A 186 -5.30 -11.27 -7.67
N VAL A 187 -5.71 -10.20 -8.35
CA VAL A 187 -7.14 -9.91 -8.58
C VAL A 187 -7.75 -10.91 -9.57
N LYS A 188 -7.05 -11.18 -10.68
CA LYS A 188 -7.51 -12.06 -11.76
C LYS A 188 -7.81 -13.48 -11.27
N PHE A 189 -6.99 -14.01 -10.36
CA PHE A 189 -7.13 -15.36 -9.82
C PHE A 189 -7.82 -15.41 -8.45
N SER A 190 -8.36 -14.30 -7.96
CA SER A 190 -8.98 -14.19 -6.64
C SER A 190 -10.07 -15.23 -6.38
N LYS A 191 -10.94 -15.50 -7.37
CA LYS A 191 -12.03 -16.49 -7.28
C LYS A 191 -11.72 -17.83 -7.95
N TYR A 192 -10.54 -17.97 -8.55
CA TYR A 192 -10.21 -19.11 -9.39
C TYR A 192 -10.16 -20.43 -8.61
N ALA A 193 -9.70 -20.39 -7.35
CA ALA A 193 -9.64 -21.59 -6.52
C ALA A 193 -11.02 -22.17 -6.16
N ASP A 194 -12.04 -21.31 -6.05
CA ASP A 194 -13.38 -21.70 -5.60
C ASP A 194 -14.33 -21.93 -6.77
N THR A 195 -14.22 -21.12 -7.83
CA THR A 195 -15.15 -21.11 -8.97
C THR A 195 -14.54 -21.62 -10.28
N GLY A 196 -13.20 -21.63 -10.39
CA GLY A 196 -12.50 -21.90 -11.65
C GLY A 196 -12.54 -20.75 -12.67
N GLU A 197 -13.19 -19.63 -12.33
CA GLU A 197 -13.33 -18.48 -13.22
C GLU A 197 -12.25 -17.41 -12.96
N GLN A 198 -11.86 -16.71 -14.01
CA GLN A 198 -10.95 -15.57 -13.94
C GLN A 198 -11.76 -14.29 -13.85
N VAL A 199 -11.38 -13.42 -12.92
CA VAL A 199 -11.99 -12.10 -12.78
C VAL A 199 -11.32 -11.15 -13.78
N THR A 200 -12.12 -10.35 -14.49
CA THR A 200 -11.65 -9.37 -15.48
C THR A 200 -11.91 -7.92 -15.08
N THR A 201 -12.68 -7.70 -14.01
CA THR A 201 -13.05 -6.37 -13.52
C THR A 201 -12.95 -6.31 -12.01
N ILE A 202 -12.57 -5.16 -11.48
CA ILE A 202 -12.50 -4.92 -10.03
C ILE A 202 -13.53 -3.87 -9.61
N SER A 203 -14.16 -4.08 -8.45
CA SER A 203 -15.06 -3.10 -7.84
C SER A 203 -14.26 -1.97 -7.17
N PHE A 204 -14.89 -0.82 -6.96
CA PHE A 204 -14.29 0.28 -6.21
C PHE A 204 -13.83 -0.15 -4.80
N GLU A 205 -14.65 -0.95 -4.12
CA GLU A 205 -14.40 -1.42 -2.76
C GLU A 205 -13.20 -2.35 -2.69
N ASP A 206 -13.11 -3.31 -3.62
CA ASP A 206 -12.00 -4.24 -3.71
C ASP A 206 -10.72 -3.53 -4.13
N PHE A 207 -10.82 -2.50 -4.98
CA PHE A 207 -9.69 -1.65 -5.35
C PHE A 207 -9.11 -0.91 -4.15
N ILE A 208 -9.94 -0.33 -3.27
CA ILE A 208 -9.45 0.32 -2.04
C ILE A 208 -8.68 -0.68 -1.17
N LYS A 209 -9.24 -1.88 -0.96
CA LYS A 209 -8.56 -2.93 -0.18
C LYS A 209 -7.24 -3.34 -0.83
N LEU A 210 -7.22 -3.52 -2.15
CA LEU A 210 -6.00 -3.83 -2.91
C LEU A 210 -4.96 -2.72 -2.78
N TYR A 211 -5.36 -1.46 -2.96
CA TYR A 211 -4.48 -0.29 -2.85
C TYR A 211 -3.85 -0.22 -1.46
N ILE A 212 -4.64 -0.30 -0.39
CA ILE A 212 -4.13 -0.25 1.00
C ILE A 212 -3.14 -1.39 1.28
N ASN A 213 -3.43 -2.59 0.80
CA ASN A 213 -2.57 -3.76 1.03
C ASN A 213 -1.24 -3.71 0.29
N HIS A 214 -1.20 -3.09 -0.90
CA HIS A 214 0.02 -2.94 -1.69
C HIS A 214 0.76 -1.63 -1.44
N ARG A 215 0.10 -0.62 -0.89
CA ARG A 215 0.71 0.68 -0.62
C ARG A 215 1.91 0.49 0.31
N PRO A 216 3.10 0.98 -0.07
CA PRO A 216 4.28 0.85 0.76
C PRO A 216 4.09 1.66 2.05
N VAL A 217 4.22 1.00 3.20
CA VAL A 217 4.17 1.64 4.52
C VAL A 217 5.27 2.72 4.66
N PHE A 218 6.40 2.50 3.99
CA PHE A 218 7.51 3.44 3.93
C PHE A 218 7.78 3.82 2.47
N GLY A 219 7.47 5.06 2.11
CA GLY A 219 7.78 5.60 0.78
C GLY A 219 9.28 5.76 0.53
N LEU A 220 9.64 6.06 -0.71
CA LEU A 220 10.99 6.47 -1.07
C LEU A 220 11.32 7.80 -0.40
N SER A 221 12.37 7.83 0.42
CA SER A 221 12.82 9.08 1.02
C SER A 221 13.76 9.83 0.08
N MET A 222 13.70 11.17 0.11
CA MET A 222 14.61 12.02 -0.67
C MET A 222 16.08 11.69 -0.39
N LYS A 223 16.41 11.26 0.84
CA LYS A 223 17.75 10.80 1.21
C LYS A 223 18.21 9.60 0.38
N ARG A 224 17.33 8.62 0.13
CA ARG A 224 17.67 7.44 -0.69
C ARG A 224 17.86 7.84 -2.15
N ILE A 225 17.04 8.76 -2.66
CA ILE A 225 17.18 9.30 -4.02
C ILE A 225 18.53 10.02 -4.14
N GLN A 226 18.85 10.92 -3.21
CA GLN A 226 20.14 11.62 -3.17
C GLN A 226 21.33 10.65 -3.10
N GLN A 227 21.25 9.61 -2.27
CA GLN A 227 22.27 8.56 -2.22
C GLN A 227 22.43 7.83 -3.55
N ALA A 228 21.33 7.52 -4.25
CA ALA A 228 21.40 6.90 -5.58
C ALA A 228 22.09 7.83 -6.59
N PHE A 229 21.77 9.12 -6.58
CA PHE A 229 22.45 10.12 -7.42
C PHE A 229 23.93 10.31 -7.06
N GLN A 230 24.29 10.18 -5.78
CA GLN A 230 25.70 10.20 -5.35
C GLN A 230 26.49 8.98 -5.87
N VAL A 231 25.84 7.82 -5.99
CA VAL A 231 26.45 6.60 -6.50
C VAL A 231 26.57 6.62 -8.03
N LEU A 232 25.57 7.16 -8.72
CA LEU A 232 25.52 7.21 -10.19
C LEU A 232 26.26 8.44 -10.78
N GLY A 233 26.40 9.51 -9.99
CA GLY A 233 27.02 10.77 -10.38
C GLY A 233 28.54 10.74 -10.43
N TYR A 234 29.09 11.53 -11.36
CA TYR A 234 30.50 11.84 -11.42
C TYR A 234 30.79 13.18 -10.71
N ASP A 235 32.03 13.36 -10.28
CA ASP A 235 32.47 14.59 -9.63
C ASP A 235 32.64 15.70 -10.69
N ASN A 236 31.98 16.83 -10.47
CA ASN A 236 32.26 18.05 -11.23
C ASN A 236 33.52 18.75 -10.68
N GLU A 237 33.99 19.80 -11.36
CA GLU A 237 35.14 20.62 -10.97
C GLU A 237 35.02 21.20 -9.55
N ASN A 238 33.79 21.40 -9.07
CA ASN A 238 33.48 21.87 -7.72
C ASN A 238 33.36 20.75 -6.66
N GLY A 239 33.55 19.48 -7.05
CA GLY A 239 33.37 18.31 -6.17
C GLY A 239 31.92 17.89 -5.95
N ASP A 240 30.96 18.52 -6.64
CA ASP A 240 29.56 18.14 -6.61
C ASP A 240 29.29 16.91 -7.49
N LYS A 241 28.44 15.99 -7.02
CA LYS A 241 27.98 14.82 -7.79
C LYS A 241 26.91 15.23 -8.79
N VAL A 242 27.21 15.15 -10.09
CA VAL A 242 26.31 15.50 -11.19
C VAL A 242 26.20 14.34 -12.18
N ILE A 243 25.07 14.23 -12.88
CA ILE A 243 24.85 13.25 -13.96
C ILE A 243 24.34 14.03 -15.18
N ASP A 244 24.95 13.82 -16.35
CA ASP A 244 24.44 14.36 -17.59
C ASP A 244 23.09 13.74 -17.96
N ARG A 245 22.20 14.54 -18.57
CA ARG A 245 20.88 14.06 -18.97
C ARG A 245 20.95 12.88 -19.94
N GLY A 246 21.89 12.89 -20.89
CA GLY A 246 22.09 11.82 -21.86
C GLY A 246 22.48 10.51 -21.17
N ASP A 247 23.43 10.58 -20.24
CA ASP A 247 23.88 9.42 -19.47
C ASP A 247 22.79 8.88 -18.55
N LEU A 248 22.02 9.76 -17.91
CA LEU A 248 20.88 9.37 -17.09
C LEU A 248 19.82 8.63 -17.93
N LEU A 249 19.50 9.14 -19.12
CA LEU A 249 18.55 8.49 -20.03
C LEU A 249 19.06 7.13 -20.51
N LEU A 250 20.35 7.04 -20.85
CA LEU A 250 20.97 5.79 -21.24
C LEU A 250 20.90 4.75 -20.11
N LEU A 251 21.20 5.17 -18.87
CA LEU A 251 21.10 4.32 -17.69
C LEU A 251 19.67 3.84 -17.45
N LEU A 252 18.66 4.71 -17.57
CA LEU A 252 17.24 4.37 -17.41
C LEU A 252 16.70 3.46 -18.52
N GLN A 253 17.30 3.51 -19.72
CA GLN A 253 16.91 2.64 -20.84
C GLN A 253 17.54 1.25 -20.75
N HIS A 254 18.78 1.16 -20.25
CA HIS A 254 19.55 -0.09 -20.25
C HIS A 254 19.61 -0.83 -18.92
N ARG A 255 19.31 -0.16 -17.78
CA ARG A 255 19.37 -0.78 -16.45
C ARG A 255 18.02 -0.75 -15.74
N GLY A 256 17.66 -1.88 -15.13
CA GLY A 256 16.41 -2.04 -14.41
C GLY A 256 15.23 -2.26 -15.36
N GLU A 257 14.07 -1.71 -15.01
CA GLU A 257 12.90 -1.73 -15.88
C GLU A 257 13.09 -0.68 -16.98
N ALA A 258 13.25 -1.16 -18.21
CA ALA A 258 13.52 -0.30 -19.35
C ALA A 258 12.41 0.73 -19.51
N ALA A 259 12.76 2.00 -19.27
CA ALA A 259 11.85 3.10 -19.54
C ALA A 259 11.64 3.20 -21.05
N ARG A 260 10.60 2.53 -21.57
CA ARG A 260 10.14 2.75 -22.93
C ARG A 260 9.57 4.18 -22.97
N THR A 261 10.26 5.02 -23.72
CA THR A 261 10.00 6.45 -23.87
C THR A 261 8.50 6.74 -23.99
N VAL A 262 8.04 7.73 -23.20
CA VAL A 262 6.73 8.44 -23.22
C VAL A 262 5.63 7.97 -22.26
N VAL A 263 5.48 6.69 -21.90
CA VAL A 263 4.26 6.28 -21.16
C VAL A 263 4.32 6.56 -19.65
N CYS A 264 5.51 6.58 -19.03
CA CYS A 264 5.61 6.74 -17.56
C CYS A 264 5.49 8.18 -17.05
N LEU A 265 5.60 9.17 -17.95
CA LEU A 265 5.51 10.59 -17.58
C LEU A 265 4.27 11.29 -18.15
N ALA A 266 3.68 10.82 -19.24
CA ALA A 266 2.52 11.50 -19.83
C ALA A 266 1.27 11.53 -18.90
N PRO A 267 0.93 10.48 -18.12
CA PRO A 267 -0.19 10.55 -17.19
C PRO A 267 0.08 11.32 -15.90
N ALA A 268 1.32 11.77 -15.66
CA ALA A 268 1.61 12.70 -14.56
C ALA A 268 1.81 14.13 -15.10
N ILE A 269 2.41 14.26 -16.29
CA ILE A 269 2.75 15.53 -16.96
C ILE A 269 1.58 16.12 -17.78
N LEU A 270 0.63 15.34 -18.30
CA LEU A 270 -0.62 15.93 -18.82
C LEU A 270 -1.56 16.32 -17.68
N TRP A 271 -1.33 15.78 -16.48
CA TRP A 271 -2.26 15.86 -15.36
C TRP A 271 -1.91 16.97 -14.35
N TRP A 272 -0.62 17.24 -14.11
CA TRP A 272 -0.22 18.48 -13.43
C TRP A 272 -0.58 19.74 -14.25
N GLU A 273 -0.58 19.65 -15.59
CA GLU A 273 -0.99 20.73 -16.49
C GLU A 273 -2.49 21.05 -16.33
N TRP A 274 -3.36 20.02 -16.25
CA TRP A 274 -4.78 20.18 -15.89
C TRP A 274 -5.02 20.69 -14.45
N LYS A 275 -4.05 20.56 -13.53
CA LYS A 275 -4.14 21.11 -12.16
C LYS A 275 -3.70 22.59 -12.09
N LEU A 276 -3.00 23.10 -13.12
CA LEU A 276 -2.58 24.50 -13.24
C LEU A 276 -3.62 25.38 -13.96
N GLU A 277 -4.39 24.84 -14.89
CA GLU A 277 -5.46 25.57 -15.57
C GLU A 277 -6.63 26.07 -14.69
N PRO A 278 -7.07 25.39 -13.59
CA PRO A 278 -8.17 25.88 -12.74
C PRO A 278 -7.77 27.11 -11.92
N LEU A 279 -6.47 27.34 -11.72
CA LEU A 279 -5.94 28.44 -10.91
C LEU A 279 -5.65 29.72 -11.70
N GLN A 280 -5.73 29.69 -13.04
CA GLN A 280 -5.54 30.90 -13.86
C GLN A 280 -6.82 31.77 -13.96
N GLY A 281 -7.94 31.33 -13.39
CA GLY A 281 -9.21 32.08 -13.38
C GLY A 281 -9.33 33.21 -12.35
N GLN A 282 -8.38 33.35 -11.41
CA GLN A 282 -8.42 34.41 -10.39
C GLN A 282 -7.02 34.99 -10.10
N CYS A 283 -6.41 35.67 -11.08
CA CYS A 283 -5.39 36.66 -10.79
C CYS A 283 -5.34 37.69 -11.91
N SER A 284 -6.13 38.75 -11.78
CA SER A 284 -6.03 39.96 -12.61
C SER A 284 -4.68 40.62 -12.34
N LEU A 285 -3.78 40.56 -13.33
CA LEU A 285 -2.59 41.40 -13.40
C LEU A 285 -3.01 42.88 -13.38
N LYS A 286 -2.64 43.61 -12.32
CA LYS A 286 -2.38 45.04 -12.42
C LYS A 286 -0.88 45.26 -12.54
N SER A 287 -0.45 45.40 -13.79
CA SER A 287 0.83 45.96 -14.18
C SER A 287 0.90 47.45 -13.83
N HIS A 288 1.87 47.87 -13.02
CA HIS A 288 2.38 49.24 -13.08
C HIS A 288 3.91 49.22 -12.96
N LEU A 289 4.54 49.22 -14.15
CA LEU A 289 5.84 49.81 -14.37
C LEU A 289 5.67 51.33 -14.42
N HIS A 290 6.38 52.06 -13.58
CA HIS A 290 6.87 53.39 -13.95
C HIS A 290 8.31 53.55 -13.47
N GLN A 291 9.17 53.81 -14.45
CA GLN A 291 10.54 54.27 -14.33
C GLN A 291 10.60 55.65 -13.65
N ASN A 292 11.68 55.91 -12.89
CA ASN A 292 12.59 57.07 -13.04
C ASN A 292 13.64 57.02 -11.91
N VAL A 293 14.92 56.83 -12.22
CA VAL A 293 15.96 57.85 -12.49
C VAL A 293 16.39 58.62 -11.24
N SER A 294 17.68 58.46 -10.96
CA SER A 294 18.64 59.21 -10.12
C SER A 294 18.22 60.58 -9.57
N LEU A 295 18.30 60.72 -8.25
CA LEU A 295 19.23 61.57 -7.49
C LEU A 295 19.20 61.17 -6.01
#